data_AF-A0A1V6PS66-F1
#
_entry.id   AF-A0A1V6PS66-F1
#
_cell.length_a   1.000
_cell.length_b   1.000
_cell.length_c   1.000
_cell.angle_alpha   90.00
_cell.angle_beta   90.00
_cell.angle_gamma   90.00
#
_symmetry.space_group_name_H-M   'P 1'
#
loop_
_entity.id
_entity.type
_entity.pdbx_description
1 polymer ?
#
loop_
_entity_poly.entity_id
_entity_poly.type
_entity_poly.pdbx_seq_one_letter_code
_entity_poly.pdbx_strand_id
1 'polypeptide(L)'
;MPSEEQKTLPPPPNPPNSEPSPTLPLTQRAAAAPPPTPQTPFDQAKLPGCCAFRLENLENQTSQTKKELMNSIAQDICATFTCIAKHAEAGNLEDQHTDVIDNVIKMIRGTDVRTRHRLEMRERRLRRERNWLRMKHLKMSRDVNDLSGLYRKKMRDFNAALRKRNGEIEQLRAERELLMVKIREDRDLLVAKMCDKTVLADDAVGTDIDVDGEFEVDTEV
;
A
#
# COMPACT_ATOMS: atom_id res chain seq x y z
N MET A 1 -12.04 -10.55 -37.16
CA MET A 1 -11.89 -9.22 -36.54
C MET A 1 -12.84 -9.14 -35.35
N PRO A 2 -12.42 -9.51 -34.14
CA PRO A 2 -13.25 -9.34 -32.96
C PRO A 2 -13.00 -7.96 -32.35
N SER A 3 -14.08 -7.25 -32.08
CA SER A 3 -14.12 -5.90 -31.52
C SER A 3 -13.59 -5.87 -30.08
N GLU A 4 -12.68 -4.92 -29.80
CA GLU A 4 -12.17 -4.64 -28.46
C GLU A 4 -13.24 -3.93 -27.61
N GLU A 5 -13.65 -4.54 -26.51
CA GLU A 5 -14.43 -3.90 -25.46
C GLU A 5 -13.53 -2.96 -24.64
N GLN A 6 -13.73 -1.64 -24.81
CA GLN A 6 -13.10 -0.62 -24.00
C GLN A 6 -13.63 -0.67 -22.56
N LYS A 7 -12.75 -1.05 -21.63
CA LYS A 7 -13.00 -1.13 -20.20
C LYS A 7 -12.80 0.25 -19.56
N THR A 8 -13.90 0.93 -19.25
CA THR A 8 -13.91 2.24 -18.59
C THR A 8 -13.37 2.14 -17.16
N LEU A 9 -12.32 2.91 -16.85
CA LEU A 9 -11.76 3.06 -15.50
C LEU A 9 -12.65 4.00 -14.64
N PRO A 10 -12.78 3.74 -13.33
CA PRO A 10 -13.49 4.65 -12.41
C PRO A 10 -12.66 5.90 -12.08
N PRO A 11 -13.32 7.05 -11.82
CA PRO A 11 -12.64 8.32 -11.55
C PRO A 11 -11.96 8.36 -10.17
N PRO A 12 -10.90 9.18 -10.00
CA PRO A 12 -10.20 9.34 -8.73
C PRO A 12 -11.01 10.16 -7.71
N PRO A 13 -10.80 9.96 -6.40
CA PRO A 13 -11.46 10.72 -5.35
C PRO A 13 -10.89 12.14 -5.20
N ASN A 14 -11.78 13.11 -5.00
CA ASN A 14 -11.46 14.53 -4.80
C ASN A 14 -10.66 14.79 -3.51
N PRO A 15 -9.77 15.80 -3.50
CA PRO A 15 -9.06 16.22 -2.29
C PRO A 15 -9.97 16.99 -1.30
N PRO A 16 -9.67 16.95 0.01
CA PRO A 16 -10.45 17.64 1.03
C PRO A 16 -10.23 19.15 1.01
N ASN A 17 -11.34 19.89 1.08
CA ASN A 17 -11.40 21.34 1.26
C ASN A 17 -10.70 21.77 2.55
N SER A 18 -9.71 22.65 2.41
CA SER A 18 -9.12 23.42 3.50
C SER A 18 -10.02 24.62 3.81
N GLU A 19 -10.66 24.64 4.97
CA GLU A 19 -11.33 25.84 5.48
C GLU A 19 -10.39 26.68 6.38
N PRO A 20 -10.54 28.02 6.37
CA PRO A 20 -9.59 28.96 6.96
C PRO A 20 -9.82 29.22 8.47
N SER A 21 -8.71 29.36 9.19
CA SER A 21 -8.65 29.84 10.58
C SER A 21 -9.27 31.23 10.75
N PRO A 22 -10.12 31.48 11.76
CA PRO A 22 -10.56 32.82 12.09
C PRO A 22 -9.61 33.54 13.05
N THR A 23 -9.17 34.71 12.60
CA THR A 23 -8.48 35.78 13.32
C THR A 23 -9.27 36.24 14.55
N LEU A 24 -8.61 36.32 15.71
CA LEU A 24 -9.13 36.95 16.93
C LEU A 24 -9.03 38.49 16.85
N PRO A 25 -10.05 39.25 17.28
CA PRO A 25 -9.88 40.65 17.64
C PRO A 25 -9.62 40.83 19.14
N LEU A 26 -8.72 41.77 19.40
CA LEU A 26 -8.19 42.22 20.68
C LEU A 26 -9.17 43.21 21.37
N THR A 27 -9.46 42.94 22.64
CA THR A 27 -9.66 43.86 23.78
C THR A 27 -10.51 45.14 23.60
N GLN A 28 -11.66 45.17 24.28
CA GLN A 28 -12.16 46.38 24.95
C GLN A 28 -12.39 46.11 26.44
N ARG A 29 -12.08 47.13 27.25
CA ARG A 29 -11.84 47.08 28.69
C ARG A 29 -13.03 47.68 29.47
N ALA A 30 -13.45 46.92 30.49
CA ALA A 30 -14.01 47.31 31.79
C ALA A 30 -15.35 48.08 31.89
N ALA A 31 -16.32 47.41 32.52
CA ALA A 31 -17.09 47.96 33.64
C ALA A 31 -17.51 46.80 34.58
N ALA A 32 -17.50 47.07 35.89
CA ALA A 32 -17.42 46.11 36.98
C ALA A 32 -18.72 45.33 37.28
N ALA A 33 -18.57 44.04 37.58
CA ALA A 33 -19.53 43.21 38.33
C ALA A 33 -18.76 42.08 39.07
N PRO A 34 -19.22 41.64 40.26
CA PRO A 34 -18.47 40.75 41.16
C PRO A 34 -18.21 39.36 40.54
N PRO A 35 -17.17 38.62 41.00
CA PRO A 35 -16.74 37.39 40.37
C PRO A 35 -17.84 36.32 40.43
N PRO A 36 -18.28 35.73 39.29
CA PRO A 36 -18.96 34.46 39.34
C PRO A 36 -17.94 33.40 39.74
N THR A 37 -18.25 32.68 40.81
CA THR A 37 -17.57 31.44 41.19
C THR A 37 -17.38 30.56 39.94
N PRO A 38 -16.21 29.90 39.77
CA PRO A 38 -16.05 28.92 38.72
C PRO A 38 -17.01 27.77 39.00
N GLN A 39 -18.15 27.75 38.29
CA GLN A 39 -18.99 26.57 38.28
C GLN A 39 -18.19 25.49 37.56
N THR A 40 -17.71 24.53 38.34
CA THR A 40 -17.14 23.32 37.79
C THR A 40 -18.24 22.61 36.97
N PRO A 41 -17.91 21.98 35.81
CA PRO A 41 -18.88 21.28 34.96
C PRO A 41 -19.59 20.07 35.62
N PHE A 42 -19.38 19.82 36.91
CA PHE A 42 -19.84 18.63 37.62
C PHE A 42 -21.07 18.86 38.52
N ASP A 43 -21.54 20.10 38.68
CA ASP A 43 -22.69 20.42 39.57
C ASP A 43 -24.07 20.38 38.89
N GLN A 44 -24.18 19.93 37.63
CA GLN A 44 -25.49 19.75 36.95
C GLN A 44 -26.27 18.51 37.42
N ALA A 45 -25.81 17.82 38.45
CA ALA A 45 -26.48 16.64 38.99
C ALA A 45 -27.55 17.01 40.02
N LYS A 46 -28.66 17.67 39.63
CA LYS A 46 -29.88 17.78 40.48
C LYS A 46 -31.14 18.41 39.83
N LEU A 47 -31.29 18.39 38.49
CA LEU A 47 -32.61 18.63 37.88
C LEU A 47 -33.13 17.36 37.19
N PRO A 48 -34.34 16.88 37.54
CA PRO A 48 -35.00 15.79 36.83
C PRO A 48 -35.33 16.28 35.41
N GLY A 49 -34.48 15.90 34.45
CA GLY A 49 -34.48 16.40 33.07
C GLY A 49 -33.11 16.27 32.38
N CYS A 50 -32.01 16.11 33.13
CA CYS A 50 -30.65 16.20 32.59
C CYS A 50 -30.13 14.97 31.79
N CYS A 51 -30.73 13.78 31.91
CA CYS A 51 -30.15 12.57 31.30
C CYS A 51 -30.21 12.57 29.78
N ALA A 52 -31.29 13.11 29.19
CA ALA A 52 -31.45 13.17 27.74
C ALA A 52 -30.47 14.17 27.09
N PHE A 53 -30.28 15.34 27.71
CA PHE A 53 -29.30 16.34 27.25
C PHE A 53 -27.85 15.84 27.31
N ARG A 54 -27.51 15.00 28.29
CA ARG A 54 -26.18 14.37 28.38
C ARG A 54 -25.87 13.46 27.19
N LEU A 55 -26.88 12.96 26.48
CA LEU A 55 -26.74 12.07 25.32
C LEU A 55 -26.74 12.82 23.98
N GLU A 56 -27.09 14.10 23.93
CA GLU A 56 -27.30 14.87 22.70
C GLU A 56 -26.03 14.99 21.84
N ASN A 57 -24.85 14.97 22.47
CA ASN A 57 -23.55 15.08 21.79
C ASN A 57 -22.74 13.77 21.80
N LEU A 58 -23.40 12.61 21.95
CA LEU A 58 -22.70 11.33 22.08
C LEU A 58 -21.83 10.99 20.86
N GLU A 59 -22.22 11.40 19.65
CA GLU A 59 -21.49 11.07 18.42
C GLU A 59 -20.12 11.75 18.37
N ASN A 60 -20.04 12.99 18.85
CA ASN A 60 -18.85 13.85 18.78
C ASN A 60 -17.83 13.62 19.90
N GLN A 61 -18.18 12.80 20.91
CA GLN A 61 -17.29 12.49 22.03
C GLN A 61 -16.22 11.44 21.66
N THR A 62 -15.13 11.38 22.42
CA THR A 62 -14.13 10.31 22.28
C THR A 62 -14.67 8.98 22.84
N SER A 63 -14.13 7.85 22.38
CA SER A 63 -14.55 6.52 22.88
C SER A 63 -14.42 6.36 24.40
N GLN A 64 -13.39 6.97 25.00
CA GLN A 64 -13.17 6.93 26.44
C GLN A 64 -14.24 7.72 27.19
N THR A 65 -14.52 8.95 26.76
CA THR A 65 -15.56 9.81 27.34
C THR A 65 -16.95 9.19 27.18
N LYS A 66 -17.25 8.58 26.02
CA LYS A 66 -18.49 7.83 25.81
C LYS A 66 -18.63 6.69 26.81
N LYS A 67 -17.55 5.92 27.03
CA LYS A 67 -17.57 4.80 27.99
C LYS A 67 -17.85 5.29 29.41
N GLU A 68 -17.18 6.35 29.85
CA GLU A 68 -17.37 6.95 31.17
C GLU A 68 -18.80 7.47 31.35
N LEU A 69 -19.33 8.17 30.35
CA LEU A 69 -20.70 8.67 30.34
C LEU A 69 -21.72 7.52 30.38
N MET A 70 -21.56 6.48 29.56
CA MET A 70 -22.44 5.30 29.59
C MET A 70 -22.40 4.62 30.96
N ASN A 71 -21.23 4.51 31.58
CA ASN A 71 -21.09 3.94 32.93
C ASN A 71 -21.82 4.79 33.98
N SER A 72 -21.69 6.11 33.94
CA SER A 72 -22.40 7.00 34.87
C SER A 72 -23.92 6.87 34.69
N ILE A 73 -24.42 6.84 33.47
CA ILE A 73 -25.86 6.66 33.21
C ILE A 73 -26.34 5.29 33.69
N ALA A 74 -25.55 4.23 33.48
CA ALA A 74 -25.88 2.90 33.97
C ALA A 74 -25.93 2.87 35.52
N GLN A 75 -25.01 3.56 36.20
CA GLN A 75 -25.05 3.71 37.66
C GLN A 75 -26.29 4.45 38.14
N ASP A 76 -26.66 5.56 37.48
CA ASP A 76 -27.87 6.34 37.80
C ASP A 76 -29.15 5.49 37.66
N ILE A 77 -29.25 4.71 36.58
CA ILE A 77 -30.35 3.76 36.33
C ILE A 77 -30.39 2.69 37.42
N CYS A 78 -29.25 2.07 37.74
CA CYS A 78 -29.15 1.06 38.81
C CYS A 78 -29.55 1.62 40.17
N ALA A 79 -29.10 2.83 40.51
CA ALA A 79 -29.46 3.50 41.76
C ALA A 79 -30.96 3.77 41.83
N THR A 80 -31.57 4.19 40.73
CA THR A 80 -33.01 4.44 40.63
C THR A 80 -33.81 3.14 40.82
N PHE A 81 -33.47 2.06 40.11
CA PHE A 81 -34.14 0.77 40.30
C PHE A 81 -33.96 0.21 41.71
N THR A 82 -32.78 0.40 42.33
CA THR A 82 -32.54 0.01 43.72
C THR A 82 -33.41 0.80 44.69
N CYS A 83 -33.57 2.11 44.46
CA CYS A 83 -34.44 2.95 45.27
C CYS A 83 -35.90 2.50 45.18
N ILE A 84 -36.38 2.24 43.95
CA ILE A 84 -37.74 1.79 43.72
C ILE A 84 -37.98 0.42 44.37
N ALA A 85 -37.04 -0.52 44.24
CA ALA A 85 -37.13 -1.83 44.89
C ALA A 85 -37.29 -1.70 46.41
N LYS A 86 -36.50 -0.82 47.05
CA LYS A 86 -36.64 -0.55 48.50
C LYS A 86 -38.01 0.02 48.88
N HIS A 87 -38.55 0.92 48.06
CA HIS A 87 -39.89 1.48 48.32
C HIS A 87 -41.00 0.44 48.12
N ALA A 88 -40.85 -0.47 47.17
CA ALA A 88 -41.76 -1.60 46.97
C ALA A 88 -41.70 -2.60 48.14
N GLU A 89 -40.49 -2.97 48.60
CA GLU A 89 -40.30 -3.84 49.78
C GLU A 89 -40.90 -3.24 51.05
N ALA A 90 -40.86 -1.92 51.20
CA ALA A 90 -41.47 -1.20 52.32
C ALA A 90 -43.00 -1.04 52.18
N GLY A 91 -43.62 -1.58 51.13
CA GLY A 91 -45.07 -1.51 50.89
C GLY A 91 -45.58 -0.13 50.46
N ASN A 92 -44.70 0.77 50.02
CA ASN A 92 -45.08 2.12 49.58
C ASN A 92 -45.51 2.17 48.11
N LEU A 93 -45.28 1.10 47.36
CA LEU A 93 -45.62 0.99 45.94
C LEU A 93 -46.47 -0.27 45.73
N GLU A 94 -47.56 -0.11 44.98
CA GLU A 94 -48.38 -1.23 44.50
C GLU A 94 -47.81 -1.78 43.19
N ASP A 95 -48.17 -3.01 42.83
CA ASP A 95 -47.67 -3.69 41.62
C ASP A 95 -47.89 -2.86 40.34
N GLN A 96 -49.02 -2.14 40.27
CA GLN A 96 -49.35 -1.24 39.16
C GLN A 96 -48.30 -0.14 38.95
N HIS A 97 -47.61 0.27 40.02
CA HIS A 97 -46.56 1.30 39.96
C HIS A 97 -45.24 0.71 39.43
N THR A 98 -45.03 -0.61 39.57
CA THR A 98 -43.82 -1.31 39.12
C THR A 98 -43.91 -1.89 37.71
N ASP A 99 -45.12 -2.04 37.15
CA ASP A 99 -45.32 -2.56 35.78
C ASP A 99 -44.52 -1.81 34.70
N VAL A 100 -44.41 -0.48 34.83
CA VAL A 100 -43.66 0.36 33.89
C VAL A 100 -42.16 0.02 33.94
N ILE A 101 -41.64 -0.29 35.12
CA ILE A 101 -40.23 -0.65 35.33
C ILE A 101 -39.94 -2.01 34.70
N ASP A 102 -40.84 -2.97 34.87
CA ASP A 102 -40.73 -4.28 34.22
C ASP A 102 -40.70 -4.17 32.70
N ASN A 103 -41.50 -3.26 32.13
CA ASN A 103 -41.49 -2.98 30.69
C ASN A 103 -40.16 -2.37 30.24
N VAL A 104 -39.58 -1.44 30.99
CA VAL A 104 -38.24 -0.88 30.71
C VAL A 104 -37.17 -1.98 30.77
N ILE A 105 -37.19 -2.83 31.80
CA ILE A 105 -36.26 -3.95 31.94
C ILE A 105 -36.39 -4.92 30.75
N LYS A 106 -37.61 -5.28 30.35
CA LYS A 106 -37.87 -6.12 29.17
C LYS A 106 -37.33 -5.49 27.90
N MET A 107 -37.52 -4.17 27.72
CA MET A 107 -37.02 -3.45 26.56
C MET A 107 -35.49 -3.46 26.48
N ILE A 108 -34.81 -3.18 27.60
CA ILE A 108 -33.34 -3.21 27.70
C ILE A 108 -32.79 -4.61 27.38
N ARG A 109 -33.42 -5.67 27.93
CA ARG A 109 -33.03 -7.04 27.62
C ARG A 109 -33.25 -7.38 26.13
N GLY A 110 -34.37 -6.95 25.56
CA GLY A 110 -34.69 -7.19 24.14
C GLY A 110 -33.78 -6.43 23.16
N THR A 111 -33.27 -5.26 23.53
CA THR A 111 -32.29 -4.53 22.71
C THR A 111 -30.91 -5.19 22.76
N ASP A 112 -30.44 -5.65 23.92
CA ASP A 112 -29.15 -6.34 24.07
C ASP A 112 -29.07 -7.63 23.23
N VAL A 113 -30.12 -8.45 23.23
CA VAL A 113 -30.16 -9.68 22.42
C VAL A 113 -30.06 -9.35 20.92
N ARG A 114 -30.78 -8.33 20.45
CA ARG A 114 -30.76 -7.93 19.03
C ARG A 114 -29.42 -7.33 18.61
N THR A 115 -28.82 -6.48 19.43
CA THR A 115 -27.51 -5.88 19.13
C THR A 115 -26.42 -6.94 19.13
N ARG A 116 -26.43 -7.86 20.11
CA ARG A 116 -25.51 -9.00 20.18
C ARG A 116 -25.63 -9.89 18.95
N HIS A 117 -26.85 -10.29 18.59
CA HIS A 117 -27.08 -11.11 17.40
C HIS A 117 -26.56 -10.44 16.12
N ARG A 118 -26.82 -9.13 15.95
CA ARG A 118 -26.32 -8.34 14.81
C ARG A 118 -24.79 -8.31 14.77
N LEU A 119 -24.14 -8.12 15.92
CA LEU A 119 -22.68 -8.11 16.02
C LEU A 119 -22.07 -9.48 15.73
N GLU A 120 -22.66 -10.56 16.25
CA GLU A 120 -22.23 -11.93 15.96
C GLU A 120 -22.34 -12.27 14.47
N MET A 121 -23.43 -11.85 13.81
CA MET A 121 -23.58 -12.04 12.36
C MET A 121 -22.55 -11.25 11.56
N ARG A 122 -22.27 -10.00 11.96
CA ARG A 122 -21.22 -9.19 11.34
C ARG A 122 -19.84 -9.81 11.54
N GLU A 123 -19.53 -10.29 12.74
CA GLU A 123 -18.28 -10.97 13.03
C GLU A 123 -18.12 -12.23 12.18
N ARG A 124 -19.15 -13.07 12.10
CA ARG A 124 -19.15 -14.27 11.24
C ARG A 124 -18.90 -13.92 9.78
N ARG A 125 -19.55 -12.87 9.26
CA ARG A 125 -19.32 -12.38 7.90
C ARG A 125 -17.87 -11.95 7.70
N LEU A 126 -17.33 -11.11 8.59
CA LEU A 126 -15.95 -10.64 8.51
C LEU A 126 -14.93 -11.79 8.58
N ARG A 127 -15.18 -12.80 9.41
CA ARG A 127 -14.33 -14.01 9.48
C ARG A 127 -14.32 -14.78 8.16
N ARG A 128 -15.48 -14.93 7.50
CA ARG A 128 -15.57 -15.56 6.18
C ARG A 128 -14.83 -14.76 5.11
N GLU A 129 -15.04 -13.45 5.06
CA GLU A 129 -14.35 -12.55 4.13
C GLU A 129 -12.84 -12.59 4.34
N ARG A 130 -12.36 -12.51 5.59
CA ARG A 130 -10.93 -12.65 5.93
C ARG A 130 -10.35 -13.99 5.47
N ASN A 131 -11.06 -15.09 5.71
CA ASN A 131 -10.60 -16.41 5.30
C ASN A 131 -10.55 -16.52 3.77
N TRP A 132 -11.54 -15.98 3.06
CA TRP A 132 -11.57 -15.93 1.61
C TRP A 132 -10.40 -15.11 1.04
N LEU A 133 -10.14 -13.92 1.59
CA LEU A 133 -8.99 -13.08 1.24
C LEU A 133 -7.66 -13.82 1.46
N ARG A 134 -7.52 -14.51 2.59
CA ARG A 134 -6.32 -15.31 2.90
C ARG A 134 -6.09 -16.41 1.87
N MET A 135 -7.13 -17.12 1.47
CA MET A 135 -7.03 -18.17 0.45
C MET A 135 -6.66 -17.61 -0.92
N LYS A 136 -7.25 -16.47 -1.30
CA LYS A 136 -6.94 -15.79 -2.56
C LYS A 136 -5.48 -15.31 -2.59
N HIS A 137 -5.00 -14.72 -1.50
CA HIS A 137 -3.61 -14.29 -1.36
C HIS A 137 -2.64 -15.48 -1.44
N LEU A 138 -2.95 -16.59 -0.77
CA LEU A 138 -2.13 -17.80 -0.82
C LEU A 138 -2.01 -18.34 -2.25
N LYS A 139 -3.12 -18.39 -3.00
CA LYS A 139 -3.13 -18.82 -4.39
C LYS A 139 -2.25 -17.90 -5.26
N MET A 140 -2.48 -16.58 -5.18
CA MET A 140 -1.71 -15.60 -5.93
C MET A 140 -0.21 -15.67 -5.61
N SER A 141 0.15 -15.88 -4.34
CA SER A 141 1.55 -16.03 -3.94
C SER A 141 2.20 -17.28 -4.53
N ARG A 142 1.46 -18.40 -4.66
CA ARG A 142 1.95 -19.60 -5.35
C ARG A 142 2.17 -19.32 -6.84
N ASP A 143 1.18 -18.72 -7.50
CA ASP A 143 1.27 -18.41 -8.94
C ASP A 143 2.47 -17.50 -9.25
N VAL A 144 2.72 -16.49 -8.39
CA VAL A 144 3.89 -15.60 -8.51
C VAL A 144 5.20 -16.35 -8.28
N ASN A 145 5.26 -17.24 -7.30
CA ASN A 145 6.45 -18.05 -7.03
C ASN A 145 6.77 -19.00 -8.19
N ASP A 146 5.74 -19.62 -8.78
CA ASP A 146 5.88 -20.51 -9.93
C ASP A 146 6.39 -19.73 -11.15
N LEU A 147 5.80 -18.56 -11.44
CA LEU A 147 6.26 -17.69 -12.52
C LEU A 147 7.70 -17.21 -12.30
N SER A 148 8.05 -16.82 -11.07
CA SER A 148 9.42 -16.45 -10.69
C SER A 148 10.38 -17.62 -10.87
N GLY A 149 9.95 -18.85 -10.55
CA GLY A 149 10.72 -20.08 -10.79
C GLY A 149 11.00 -20.29 -12.27
N LEU A 150 9.98 -20.16 -13.13
CA LEU A 150 10.13 -20.26 -14.58
C LEU A 150 11.07 -19.19 -15.15
N TYR A 151 10.92 -17.95 -14.71
CA TYR A 151 11.79 -16.86 -15.15
C TYR A 151 13.24 -17.08 -14.74
N ARG A 152 13.49 -17.49 -13.50
CA ARG A 152 14.84 -17.84 -13.02
C ARG A 152 15.44 -19.00 -13.81
N LYS A 153 14.66 -20.02 -14.16
CA LYS A 153 15.13 -21.10 -15.02
C LYS A 153 15.53 -20.57 -16.40
N LYS A 154 14.63 -19.81 -17.06
CA LYS A 154 14.89 -19.22 -18.38
C LYS A 154 16.14 -18.33 -18.37
N MET A 155 16.33 -17.52 -17.32
CA MET A 155 17.50 -16.66 -17.18
C MET A 155 18.80 -17.48 -17.02
N ARG A 156 18.77 -18.59 -16.28
CA ARG A 156 19.92 -19.50 -16.18
C ARG A 156 20.27 -20.11 -17.53
N ASP A 157 19.26 -20.57 -18.28
CA ASP A 157 19.45 -21.17 -19.60
C ASP A 157 20.04 -20.14 -20.59
N PHE A 158 19.52 -18.92 -20.60
CA PHE A 158 20.08 -17.81 -21.38
C PHE A 158 21.53 -17.49 -21.00
N ASN A 159 21.83 -17.38 -19.71
CA ASN A 159 23.19 -17.11 -19.25
C ASN A 159 24.16 -18.24 -19.59
N ALA A 160 23.69 -19.50 -19.64
CA ALA A 160 24.50 -20.62 -20.09
C ALA A 160 24.76 -20.54 -21.61
N ALA A 161 23.74 -20.23 -22.40
CA ALA A 161 23.87 -20.04 -23.84
C ALA A 161 24.81 -18.88 -24.19
N LEU A 162 24.69 -17.74 -23.50
CA LEU A 162 25.58 -16.59 -23.67
C LEU A 162 27.03 -16.95 -23.36
N ARG A 163 27.29 -17.65 -22.25
CA ARG A 163 28.64 -18.11 -21.92
C ARG A 163 29.22 -19.03 -22.98
N LYS A 164 28.43 -19.96 -23.52
CA LYS A 164 28.85 -20.83 -24.61
C LYS A 164 29.23 -20.03 -25.85
N ARG A 165 28.38 -19.10 -26.28
CA ARG A 165 28.63 -18.25 -27.46
C ARG A 165 29.84 -17.33 -27.27
N ASN A 166 30.03 -16.77 -26.08
CA ASN A 166 31.21 -15.99 -25.79
C ASN A 166 32.49 -16.83 -25.87
N GLY A 167 32.46 -18.07 -25.36
CA GLY A 167 33.58 -19.00 -25.51
C GLY A 167 33.88 -19.34 -26.98
N GLU A 168 32.85 -19.57 -27.81
CA GLU A 168 33.01 -19.77 -29.26
C GLU A 168 33.65 -18.54 -29.93
N ILE A 169 33.22 -17.33 -29.56
CA ILE A 169 33.79 -16.08 -30.09
C ILE A 169 35.26 -15.92 -29.66
N GLU A 170 35.60 -16.22 -28.41
CA GLU A 170 36.99 -16.16 -27.92
C GLU A 170 37.88 -17.15 -28.66
N GLN A 171 37.41 -18.38 -28.89
CA GLN A 171 38.13 -19.36 -29.67
C GLN A 171 38.38 -18.89 -31.11
N LEU A 172 37.34 -18.40 -31.81
CA LEU A 172 37.47 -17.89 -33.17
C LEU A 172 38.41 -16.69 -33.25
N ARG A 173 38.43 -15.83 -32.22
CA ARG A 173 39.39 -14.71 -32.13
C ARG A 173 40.83 -15.21 -32.02
N ALA A 174 41.08 -16.20 -31.17
CA ALA A 174 42.40 -16.79 -31.01
C ALA A 174 42.88 -17.49 -32.31
N GLU A 175 42.00 -18.25 -32.97
CA GLU A 175 42.29 -18.87 -34.26
C GLU A 175 42.62 -17.84 -35.34
N ARG A 176 41.84 -16.75 -35.42
CA ARG A 176 42.10 -15.62 -36.32
C ARG A 176 43.47 -14.99 -36.04
N GLU A 177 43.81 -14.76 -34.77
CA GLU A 177 45.09 -14.17 -34.38
C GLU A 177 46.28 -15.05 -34.79
N LEU A 178 46.18 -16.36 -34.56
CA LEU A 178 47.21 -17.32 -34.98
C LEU A 178 47.42 -17.32 -36.50
N LEU A 179 46.32 -17.31 -37.28
CA LEU A 179 46.39 -17.24 -38.74
C LEU A 179 47.05 -15.94 -39.22
N MET A 180 46.75 -14.81 -38.58
CA MET A 180 47.37 -13.53 -38.92
C MET A 180 48.87 -13.50 -38.63
N VAL A 181 49.32 -14.16 -37.54
CA VAL A 181 50.75 -14.32 -37.26
C VAL A 181 51.42 -15.17 -38.34
N LYS A 182 50.82 -16.30 -38.70
CA LYS A 182 51.36 -17.19 -39.75
C LYS A 182 51.45 -16.49 -41.11
N ILE A 183 50.42 -15.74 -41.51
CA ILE A 183 50.44 -14.95 -42.75
C ILE A 183 51.58 -13.92 -42.72
N ARG A 184 51.82 -13.28 -41.57
CA ARG A 184 52.92 -12.32 -41.41
C ARG A 184 54.28 -13.02 -41.55
N GLU A 185 54.48 -14.15 -40.90
CA GLU A 185 55.71 -14.96 -41.00
C GLU A 185 55.96 -15.43 -42.44
N ASP A 186 54.94 -15.97 -43.11
CA ASP A 186 55.03 -16.42 -44.51
C ASP A 186 55.40 -15.27 -45.45
N ARG A 187 54.82 -14.07 -45.21
CA ARG A 187 55.15 -12.85 -45.96
C ARG A 187 56.59 -12.42 -45.72
N ASP A 188 57.04 -12.40 -44.47
CA ASP A 188 58.39 -11.97 -44.12
C ASP A 188 59.45 -12.95 -44.68
N LEU A 189 59.16 -14.25 -44.70
CA LEU A 189 59.97 -15.28 -45.36
C LEU A 189 60.06 -15.07 -46.88
N LEU A 190 58.94 -14.71 -47.51
CA LEU A 190 58.89 -14.42 -48.95
C LEU A 190 59.73 -13.18 -49.29
N VAL A 191 59.63 -12.12 -48.48
CA VAL A 191 60.45 -10.90 -48.60
C VAL A 191 61.94 -11.23 -48.45
N ALA A 192 62.32 -12.01 -47.43
CA ALA A 192 63.71 -12.42 -47.23
C ALA A 192 64.28 -13.19 -48.44
N LYS A 193 63.50 -14.14 -48.98
CA LYS A 193 63.89 -14.88 -50.20
C LYS A 193 64.04 -13.97 -51.43
N MET A 194 63.27 -12.89 -51.53
CA MET A 194 63.41 -11.92 -52.61
C MET A 194 64.67 -11.07 -52.45
N CYS A 195 65.01 -10.64 -51.23
CA CYS A 195 66.23 -9.87 -50.94
C CYS A 195 67.52 -10.66 -51.25
N ASP A 196 67.56 -11.97 -51.00
CA ASP A 196 68.71 -12.82 -51.35
C ASP A 196 68.89 -12.98 -52.88
N LYS A 197 67.82 -12.80 -53.65
CA LYS A 197 67.83 -12.98 -55.11
C LYS A 197 68.19 -11.69 -55.87
N THR A 198 67.94 -10.52 -55.27
CA THR A 198 68.23 -9.21 -55.85
C THR A 198 69.71 -8.79 -55.76
N VAL A 199 70.56 -9.49 -54.99
CA VAL A 199 72.02 -9.22 -54.94
C VAL A 199 72.76 -9.72 -56.20
N LEU A 200 72.07 -10.38 -57.13
CA LEU A 200 72.63 -10.80 -58.44
C LEU A 200 71.95 -10.12 -59.64
N ALA A 201 71.15 -9.08 -59.42
CA ALA A 201 70.46 -8.36 -60.48
C ALA A 201 70.57 -6.83 -60.29
N ASP A 202 71.79 -6.35 -59.98
CA ASP A 202 72.16 -4.98 -60.34
C ASP A 202 72.49 -4.98 -61.84
N ASP A 203 71.44 -4.81 -62.65
CA ASP A 203 71.43 -4.07 -63.91
C ASP A 203 70.09 -4.31 -64.60
N ALA A 204 69.13 -3.40 -64.40
CA ALA A 204 68.37 -2.77 -65.49
C ALA A 204 67.07 -2.11 -64.99
N VAL A 205 67.05 -0.79 -65.20
CA VAL A 205 65.93 -0.03 -65.79
C VAL A 205 64.70 0.14 -64.90
N GLY A 206 64.54 1.37 -64.43
CA GLY A 206 63.33 1.85 -63.78
C GLY A 206 62.16 2.01 -64.74
N THR A 207 60.98 2.10 -64.13
CA THR A 207 59.88 2.94 -64.60
C THR A 207 59.01 3.23 -63.39
N ASP A 208 58.94 4.52 -63.07
CA ASP A 208 57.91 5.14 -62.24
C ASP A 208 56.53 4.88 -62.88
N ILE A 209 55.60 4.31 -62.12
CA ILE A 209 54.17 4.40 -62.45
C ILE A 209 53.42 4.68 -61.15
N ASP A 210 53.12 5.96 -60.98
CA ASP A 210 52.08 6.47 -60.10
C ASP A 210 50.72 5.89 -60.53
N VAL A 211 50.03 5.21 -59.61
CA VAL A 211 48.61 4.88 -59.77
C VAL A 211 47.90 5.24 -58.48
N ASP A 212 47.41 6.49 -58.46
CA ASP A 212 46.40 6.96 -57.51
C ASP A 212 45.08 6.23 -57.80
N GLY A 213 44.73 5.29 -56.94
CA GLY A 213 43.47 4.57 -56.99
C GLY A 213 42.66 4.86 -55.73
N GLU A 214 41.90 5.96 -55.76
CA GLU A 214 40.83 6.22 -54.80
C GLU A 214 39.80 5.09 -54.88
N PHE A 215 39.47 4.48 -53.74
CA PHE A 215 38.40 3.49 -53.65
C PHE A 215 37.33 4.02 -52.70
N GLU A 216 36.24 4.52 -53.28
CA GLU A 216 34.99 4.81 -52.56
C GLU A 216 34.37 3.47 -52.11
N VAL A 217 33.98 3.40 -50.84
CA VAL A 217 33.21 2.28 -50.29
C VAL A 217 31.82 2.80 -49.97
N ASP A 218 30.86 2.44 -50.82
CA ASP A 218 29.44 2.70 -50.59
C ASP A 218 28.94 1.92 -49.37
N THR A 219 28.53 2.67 -48.34
CA THR A 219 27.71 2.18 -47.23
C THR A 219 26.26 2.02 -47.70
N GLU A 220 25.79 0.78 -47.81
CA GLU A 220 24.36 0.47 -47.89
C GLU A 220 23.78 0.06 -46.52
N VAL A 221 22.50 0.43 -46.36
CA VAL A 221 21.67 0.63 -45.16
C VAL A 221 21.06 -0.65 -44.62
#